data_AF-A0A1M4S002-F1
#
_entry.id   AF-A0A1M4S002-F1
#
_cell.length_a   1.000
_cell.length_b   1.000
_cell.length_c   1.000
_cell.angle_alpha   90.00
_cell.angle_beta   90.00
_cell.angle_gamma   90.00
#
_symmetry.space_group_name_H-M   'P 1'
#
loop_
_entity.id
_entity.type
_entity.pdbx_description
1 polymer ?
#
loop_
_entity_poly.entity_id
_entity_poly.type
_entity_poly.pdbx_seq_one_letter_code
_entity_poly.pdbx_strand_id
1 'polypeptide(L)'
;MHTPEEIIIPGSRAIGYRRIIPDDSIASISRCCQQYSLNNIGLYYDLPDETAGIDRALHVAASPANNIRYLITPTIDHPTGGSQERYHRLIGALAATGLGLIITKPEPTLITVRSNT
;
A
#
# COMPACT_ATOMS: atom_id res chain seq x y z
N MET A 1 23.49 6.91 -13.23
CA MET A 1 22.75 7.68 -12.21
C MET A 1 22.16 6.69 -11.24
N HIS A 2 22.60 6.72 -9.98
CA HIS A 2 21.97 5.92 -8.93
C HIS A 2 20.62 6.58 -8.63
N THR A 3 19.51 5.93 -8.97
CA THR A 3 18.22 6.29 -8.36
C THR A 3 18.45 6.19 -6.85
N PRO A 4 18.19 7.25 -6.06
CA PRO A 4 18.29 7.12 -4.62
C PRO A 4 17.34 6.00 -4.22
N GLU A 5 17.84 4.98 -3.54
CA GLU A 5 16.99 4.00 -2.88
C GLU A 5 16.06 4.78 -1.97
N GLU A 6 14.76 4.78 -2.28
CA GLU A 6 13.82 5.47 -1.42
C GLU A 6 13.70 4.67 -0.14
N ILE A 7 14.19 5.26 0.94
CA ILE A 7 14.23 4.64 2.25
C ILE A 7 12.84 4.77 2.88
N ILE A 8 12.31 3.67 3.44
CA ILE A 8 11.10 3.68 4.24
C ILE A 8 11.38 4.48 5.53
N ILE A 9 10.60 5.53 5.80
CA ILE A 9 10.86 6.48 6.89
C ILE A 9 10.15 6.01 8.17
N PRO A 10 10.89 5.70 9.25
CA PRO A 10 10.31 5.28 10.52
C PRO A 10 9.36 6.31 11.12
N GLY A 11 8.38 5.84 11.89
CA GLY A 11 7.35 6.68 12.51
C GLY A 11 6.28 7.22 11.55
N SER A 12 6.44 7.03 10.24
CA SER A 12 5.44 7.42 9.25
C SER A 12 4.15 6.64 9.45
N ARG A 13 3.01 7.29 9.17
CA ARG A 13 1.70 6.64 9.21
C ARG A 13 1.49 5.82 7.94
N ALA A 14 0.98 4.62 8.13
CA ALA A 14 0.71 3.68 7.06
C ALA A 14 -0.67 3.04 7.25
N ILE A 15 -1.24 2.56 6.15
CA ILE A 15 -2.43 1.71 6.14
C ILE A 15 -2.09 0.37 5.51
N GLY A 16 -2.58 -0.70 6.10
CA GLY A 16 -2.54 -2.02 5.50
C GLY A 16 -3.72 -2.24 4.59
N TYR A 17 -3.51 -2.93 3.48
CA TYR A 17 -4.59 -3.47 2.66
C TYR A 17 -4.27 -4.91 2.24
N ARG A 18 -5.30 -5.75 2.20
CA ARG A 18 -5.22 -7.10 1.65
C ARG A 18 -6.50 -7.52 0.94
N ARG A 19 -6.38 -8.33 -0.09
CA ARG A 19 -7.49 -9.18 -0.55
C ARG A 19 -7.45 -10.53 0.16
N ILE A 20 -8.59 -11.00 0.68
CA ILE A 20 -8.75 -12.29 1.34
C ILE A 20 -8.75 -13.39 0.27
N ILE A 21 -7.54 -13.83 -0.07
CA ILE A 21 -7.22 -15.06 -0.80
C ILE A 21 -6.79 -16.08 0.29
N PRO A 22 -6.80 -17.42 0.10
CA PRO A 22 -6.32 -18.39 1.09
C PRO A 22 -4.82 -18.22 1.48
N ASP A 23 -4.47 -17.14 2.20
CA ASP A 23 -3.11 -16.70 2.52
C ASP A 23 -3.01 -15.91 3.85
N ASP A 24 -1.87 -16.06 4.54
CA ASP A 24 -1.49 -15.44 5.83
C ASP A 24 -1.02 -13.96 5.72
N SER A 25 -1.67 -13.21 4.82
CA SER A 25 -1.36 -11.82 4.44
C SER A 25 -1.30 -10.78 5.58
N ILE A 26 -1.93 -11.02 6.74
CA ILE A 26 -1.85 -10.09 7.88
C ILE A 26 -0.45 -10.08 8.51
N ALA A 27 0.17 -11.25 8.59
CA ALA A 27 1.44 -11.41 9.30
C ALA A 27 2.56 -10.62 8.60
N SER A 28 2.55 -10.58 7.26
CA SER A 28 3.56 -9.86 6.49
C SER A 28 3.42 -8.34 6.61
N ILE A 29 2.20 -7.80 6.59
CA ILE A 29 1.93 -6.37 6.84
C ILE A 29 2.37 -5.99 8.26
N SER A 30 1.99 -6.80 9.26
CA SER A 30 2.35 -6.55 10.67
C SER A 30 3.86 -6.55 10.88
N ARG A 31 4.56 -7.52 10.29
CA ARG A 31 6.03 -7.60 10.34
C ARG A 31 6.68 -6.39 9.69
N CYS A 32 6.17 -5.94 8.54
CA CYS A 32 6.67 -4.74 7.87
C CYS A 32 6.52 -3.50 8.77
N CYS A 33 5.35 -3.31 9.39
CA CYS A 33 5.15 -2.20 10.32
C CYS A 33 6.12 -2.25 11.50
N GLN A 34 6.37 -3.42 12.07
CA GLN A 34 7.33 -3.60 13.17
C GLN A 34 8.77 -3.32 12.72
N GLN A 35 9.20 -3.92 11.60
CA GLN A 35 10.55 -3.80 11.07
C GLN A 35 10.94 -2.34 10.81
N TYR A 36 10.02 -1.53 10.28
CA TYR A 36 10.27 -0.13 9.96
C TYR A 36 9.66 0.85 10.98
N SER A 37 9.16 0.37 12.12
CA SER A 37 8.52 1.19 13.15
C SER A 37 7.44 2.14 12.59
N LEU A 38 6.58 1.62 11.70
CA LEU A 38 5.50 2.38 11.08
C LEU A 38 4.28 2.45 12.01
N ASN A 39 3.60 3.60 12.00
CA ASN A 39 2.35 3.76 12.73
C ASN A 39 1.18 3.26 11.86
N ASN A 40 0.79 2.00 12.06
CA ASN A 40 -0.33 1.40 11.34
C ASN A 40 -1.66 1.92 11.90
N ILE A 41 -2.40 2.66 11.08
CA ILE A 41 -3.67 3.29 11.50
C ILE A 41 -4.90 2.47 11.12
N GLY A 42 -4.73 1.32 10.47
CA GLY A 42 -5.84 0.45 10.09
C GLY A 42 -5.48 -0.57 9.02
N LEU A 43 -6.24 -1.67 9.01
CA LEU A 43 -6.16 -2.71 8.00
C LEU A 43 -7.50 -2.79 7.24
N TYR A 44 -7.44 -2.60 5.94
CA TYR A 44 -8.58 -2.75 5.03
C TYR A 44 -8.50 -4.07 4.29
N TYR A 45 -9.65 -4.61 3.93
CA TYR A 45 -9.69 -5.84 3.15
C TYR A 45 -10.88 -5.93 2.22
N ASP A 46 -10.71 -6.76 1.20
CA ASP A 46 -11.75 -7.17 0.25
C ASP A 46 -11.84 -8.69 0.20
N LEU A 47 -13.05 -9.23 0.02
CA LEU A 47 -13.23 -10.59 -0.50
C LEU A 47 -12.78 -10.67 -1.97
N PRO A 48 -12.57 -11.87 -2.56
CA PRO A 48 -12.00 -12.01 -3.91
C PRO A 48 -12.64 -11.14 -4.99
N ASP A 49 -13.97 -10.99 -4.92
CA ASP A 49 -14.79 -10.28 -5.91
C ASP A 49 -15.16 -8.85 -5.50
N GLU A 50 -14.68 -8.38 -4.34
CA GLU A 50 -14.97 -7.05 -3.80
C GLU A 50 -13.83 -6.05 -4.06
N THR A 51 -14.17 -4.76 -4.06
CA THR A 51 -13.19 -3.64 -4.16
C THR A 51 -13.44 -2.52 -3.15
N ALA A 52 -14.45 -2.66 -2.28
CA ALA A 52 -14.83 -1.60 -1.35
C ALA A 52 -13.75 -1.35 -0.29
N GLY A 53 -12.92 -2.33 0.01
CA GLY A 53 -11.78 -2.25 0.91
C GLY A 53 -10.66 -1.36 0.37
N ILE A 54 -10.20 -1.61 -0.86
CA ILE A 54 -9.14 -0.80 -1.47
C ILE A 54 -9.59 0.64 -1.70
N ASP A 55 -10.84 0.85 -2.13
CA ASP A 55 -11.37 2.19 -2.36
C ASP A 55 -11.45 2.99 -1.04
N ARG A 56 -11.88 2.34 0.06
CA ARG A 56 -11.87 2.96 1.39
C ARG A 56 -10.46 3.27 1.89
N ALA A 57 -9.51 2.34 1.68
CA ALA A 57 -8.12 2.54 2.06
C ALA A 57 -7.53 3.79 1.37
N LEU A 58 -7.70 3.88 0.04
CA LEU A 58 -7.23 5.02 -0.74
C LEU A 58 -7.95 6.32 -0.37
N HIS A 59 -9.26 6.28 -0.11
CA HIS A 59 -10.00 7.45 0.36
C HIS A 59 -9.48 7.99 1.70
N VAL A 60 -9.23 7.10 2.67
CA VAL A 60 -8.65 7.47 3.97
C VAL A 60 -7.25 8.05 3.80
N ALA A 61 -6.44 7.46 2.92
CA ALA A 61 -5.09 7.93 2.65
C ALA A 61 -5.05 9.29 1.95
N ALA A 62 -6.03 9.58 1.09
CA ALA A 62 -6.15 10.86 0.39
C ALA A 62 -6.51 12.03 1.31
N SER A 63 -7.02 11.77 2.52
CA SER A 63 -7.33 12.83 3.48
C SER A 63 -6.05 13.38 4.13
N PRO A 64 -5.73 14.69 3.97
CA PRO A 64 -4.52 15.27 4.54
C PRO A 64 -4.46 15.19 6.06
N ALA A 65 -5.62 15.19 6.73
CA ALA A 65 -5.72 15.07 8.18
C ALA A 65 -5.17 13.74 8.72
N ASN A 66 -5.18 12.69 7.89
CA ASN A 66 -4.66 11.39 8.27
C ASN A 66 -3.14 11.29 8.07
N ASN A 67 -2.55 12.17 7.26
CA ASN A 67 -1.10 12.23 6.99
C ASN A 67 -0.50 10.84 6.67
N ILE A 68 -1.16 10.09 5.80
CA ILE A 68 -0.74 8.74 5.42
C ILE A 68 0.34 8.84 4.36
N ARG A 69 1.45 8.15 4.60
CA ARG A 69 2.58 8.11 3.69
C ARG A 69 2.65 6.82 2.88
N TYR A 70 2.21 5.71 3.48
CA TYR A 70 2.37 4.39 2.90
C TYR A 70 1.07 3.60 2.85
N LEU A 71 0.81 3.00 1.69
CA LEU A 71 -0.08 1.86 1.54
C LEU A 71 0.77 0.59 1.58
N ILE A 72 0.46 -0.35 2.48
CA ILE A 72 1.19 -1.61 2.64
C ILE A 72 0.32 -2.76 2.14
N THR A 73 0.85 -3.57 1.24
CA THR A 73 0.17 -4.74 0.66
C THR A 73 1.11 -5.94 0.57
N PRO A 74 0.63 -7.21 0.63
CA PRO A 74 1.51 -8.35 0.48
C PRO A 74 2.15 -8.46 -0.90
N THR A 75 1.35 -8.30 -1.94
CA THR A 75 1.74 -8.29 -3.37
C THR A 75 0.92 -7.25 -4.11
N ILE A 76 1.27 -6.97 -5.37
CA ILE A 76 0.48 -6.09 -6.25
C ILE A 76 -0.89 -6.69 -6.61
N ASP A 77 -1.03 -8.02 -6.53
CA ASP A 77 -2.27 -8.71 -6.88
C ASP A 77 -3.38 -8.51 -5.84
N HIS A 78 -3.04 -8.22 -4.58
CA HIS A 78 -4.08 -7.94 -3.60
C HIS A 78 -4.91 -6.69 -3.99
N PRO A 79 -4.32 -5.51 -4.27
CA PRO A 79 -5.11 -4.32 -4.62
C PRO A 79 -5.67 -4.38 -6.04
N THR A 80 -5.06 -5.15 -6.94
CA THR A 80 -5.43 -5.18 -8.36
C THR A 80 -6.28 -6.38 -8.75
N GLY A 81 -6.27 -7.46 -7.96
CA GLY A 81 -6.82 -8.75 -8.34
C GLY A 81 -6.22 -9.31 -9.64
N GLY A 82 -4.99 -8.92 -9.99
CA GLY A 82 -4.36 -9.27 -11.27
C GLY A 82 -4.91 -8.51 -12.49
N SER A 83 -5.83 -7.55 -12.30
CA SER A 83 -6.39 -6.76 -13.41
C SER A 83 -5.51 -5.57 -13.76
N GLN A 84 -5.17 -5.44 -15.05
CA GLN A 84 -4.43 -4.30 -15.58
C GLN A 84 -5.17 -2.97 -15.38
N GLU A 85 -6.50 -2.97 -15.50
CA GLU A 85 -7.31 -1.77 -15.26
C GLU A 85 -7.18 -1.30 -13.81
N ARG A 86 -7.31 -2.23 -12.85
CA ARG A 86 -7.18 -1.92 -11.42
C ARG A 86 -5.76 -1.52 -11.06
N TYR A 87 -4.76 -2.11 -11.71
CA TYR A 87 -3.36 -1.67 -11.60
C TYR A 87 -3.20 -0.21 -12.01
N HIS A 88 -3.68 0.20 -13.19
CA HIS A 88 -3.58 1.59 -13.62
C HIS A 88 -4.31 2.56 -12.68
N ARG A 89 -5.48 2.16 -12.16
CA ARG A 89 -6.20 2.97 -11.15
C ARG A 89 -5.38 3.13 -9.86
N LEU A 90 -4.77 2.05 -9.37
CA LEU A 90 -3.90 2.08 -8.19
C LEU A 90 -2.72 3.03 -8.41
N ILE A 91 -2.00 2.90 -9.51
CA ILE A 91 -0.86 3.76 -9.85
C ILE A 91 -1.29 5.23 -9.94
N GLY A 92 -2.43 5.51 -10.58
CA GLY A 92 -2.99 6.86 -10.64
C GLY A 92 -3.32 7.43 -9.26
N ALA A 93 -3.93 6.62 -8.38
CA ALA A 93 -4.24 7.04 -7.01
C ALA A 93 -2.96 7.31 -6.18
N LEU A 94 -1.93 6.46 -6.31
CA LEU A 94 -0.65 6.66 -5.63
C LEU A 94 0.03 7.96 -6.10
N ALA A 95 0.05 8.20 -7.42
CA ALA A 95 0.60 9.44 -7.99
C ALA A 95 -0.15 10.69 -7.51
N ALA A 96 -1.49 10.64 -7.50
CA ALA A 96 -2.34 11.78 -7.11
C ALA A 96 -2.22 12.12 -5.61
N THR A 97 -1.95 11.13 -4.77
CA THR A 97 -1.86 11.29 -3.31
C THR A 97 -0.42 11.44 -2.79
N GLY A 98 0.58 11.13 -3.63
CA GLY A 98 1.98 11.04 -3.20
C GLY A 98 2.27 9.86 -2.26
N LEU A 99 1.37 8.87 -2.19
CA LEU A 99 1.55 7.67 -1.38
C LEU A 99 2.66 6.78 -1.93
N GLY A 100 3.53 6.30 -1.04
CA GLY A 100 4.38 5.16 -1.32
C GLY A 100 3.62 3.85 -1.17
N LEU A 101 3.89 2.89 -2.04
CA LEU A 101 3.39 1.52 -1.94
C LEU A 101 4.50 0.62 -1.39
N ILE A 102 4.27 -0.04 -0.26
CA ILE A 102 5.17 -1.06 0.26
C ILE A 102 4.59 -2.44 -0.06
N ILE A 103 5.33 -3.24 -0.82
CA ILE A 103 5.02 -4.65 -1.10
C ILE A 103 5.81 -5.53 -0.14
N THR A 104 5.16 -6.38 0.65
CA THR A 104 5.85 -7.13 1.73
C THR A 104 6.37 -8.53 1.35
N LYS A 105 6.03 -9.05 0.16
CA LYS A 105 6.48 -10.36 -0.33
C LYS A 105 7.27 -10.20 -1.65
N PRO A 106 8.40 -10.92 -1.83
CA PRO A 106 9.03 -11.84 -0.87
C PRO A 106 9.67 -11.13 0.33
N GLU A 107 10.05 -9.86 0.16
CA GLU A 107 10.56 -8.98 1.20
C GLU A 107 10.00 -7.56 1.04
N PRO A 108 10.01 -6.71 2.09
CA PRO A 108 9.49 -5.35 2.00
C PRO A 108 10.23 -4.47 0.99
N THR A 109 9.52 -4.05 -0.06
CA THR A 109 10.03 -3.16 -1.11
C THR A 109 9.15 -1.93 -1.22
N LEU A 110 9.75 -0.74 -1.17
CA LEU A 110 9.07 0.53 -1.41
C LEU A 110 9.04 0.83 -2.91
N ILE A 111 7.86 1.17 -3.40
CA ILE A 111 7.60 1.68 -4.75
C ILE A 111 6.95 3.04 -4.57
N THR A 112 7.55 4.10 -5.11
CA THR A 112 6.82 5.36 -5.30
C THR A 112 6.50 5.58 -6.75
N VAL A 113 5.36 6.21 -6.98
CA VAL A 113 4.96 6.66 -8.30
C VAL A 113 5.18 8.16 -8.34
N ARG A 114 6.18 8.60 -9.10
CA ARG A 114 6.37 10.02 -9.37
C ARG A 114 5.45 10.43 -10.50
N SER A 115 4.65 11.46 -10.28
CA SER A 115 3.95 12.10 -11.39
C SER A 115 4.99 12.88 -12.20
N ASN A 116 5.22 12.47 -13.45
CA ASN A 116 6.00 13.26 -14.41
C ASN A 116 5.13 14.44 -14.85
N THR A 117 5.03 15.47 -14.01
CA THR A 117 4.57 16.80 -14.39
C THR A 117 5.76 17.71 -14.60
#